data_AF-A0A8C2HBY5-F1
#
_entry.id   AF-A0A8C2HBY5-F1
#
_cell.length_a   1.000
_cell.length_b   1.000
_cell.length_c   1.000
_cell.angle_alpha   90.00
_cell.angle_beta   90.00
_cell.angle_gamma   90.00
#
_symmetry.space_group_name_H-M   'P 1'
#
loop_
_entity.id
_entity.type
_entity.pdbx_description
1 polymer ?
#
loop_
_entity_poly.entity_id
_entity_poly.type
_entity_poly.pdbx_seq_one_letter_code
_entity_poly.pdbx_strand_id
1 'polypeptide(L)'
;MPGGMAAPLPMSNHTRERVTVAKLTLEHFYSTLLTQHEEREMRQKKLEKVMDEEGLIDEEKSMRRSLHARKETEFLRLKRTRLGLDDFESLKVIGRGAFGEVRLVQKKDTGHIYAMKILRKSDMLEKEQVAHIRAERDILVEADGAWVVKMFYSFQDKRNLYLIMEFLPGGDMMTLLMKKDTLSEEATQFYIAETVLAIDSIHQLGFIHRDIKPDNLLLDSRGHVKLSDFGLCTGLKKAHRTEFYRNLTHNPPSDFSFQNMNSKRKAETWKKNRRQLAYSTVGTPDYIAPEVFMQTGYNKLCDWWSLGVIMYEMLIGYPPFCSETPQETYRKVMNWRETLTFPPEVPISERSKDLILRYCTDAENRIGSGSVDEIKSHQFFESVDWEHIRERPAAISIDIKSIDDTSNFDDFPESDILQPGTMESLCTAALTYTVDLFSEEFLVTIKKENGGKKA
;
A
#
# COMPACT_ATOMS: atom_id res chain seq x y z
N MET A 1 65.46 -29.86 -23.71
CA MET A 1 64.78 -28.67 -23.17
C MET A 1 63.40 -28.56 -23.84
N PRO A 2 62.34 -29.18 -23.32
CA PRO A 2 60.99 -28.83 -23.73
C PRO A 2 60.53 -27.61 -22.94
N GLY A 3 60.04 -26.59 -23.66
CA GLY A 3 59.55 -25.34 -23.07
C GLY A 3 58.30 -25.58 -22.23
N GLY A 4 58.36 -25.22 -20.95
CA GLY A 4 57.21 -25.20 -20.07
C GLY A 4 56.27 -24.08 -20.47
N MET A 5 55.11 -24.43 -21.01
CA MET A 5 53.98 -23.51 -21.10
C MET A 5 53.53 -23.17 -19.67
N ALA A 6 53.59 -21.90 -19.30
CA ALA A 6 53.05 -21.41 -18.04
C ALA A 6 51.56 -21.75 -17.96
N ALA A 7 51.15 -22.47 -16.91
CA ALA A 7 49.75 -22.76 -16.66
C ALA A 7 48.95 -21.44 -16.53
N PRO A 8 47.75 -21.32 -17.13
CA PRO A 8 46.94 -20.13 -17.00
C PRO A 8 46.67 -19.84 -15.52
N LEU A 9 46.95 -18.61 -15.08
CA LEU A 9 46.62 -18.18 -13.72
C LEU A 9 45.11 -18.39 -13.49
N PRO A 10 44.70 -19.07 -12.40
CA PRO A 10 43.29 -19.32 -12.13
C PRO A 10 42.57 -17.99 -11.92
N MET A 11 41.51 -17.76 -12.70
CA MET A 11 40.69 -16.56 -12.56
C MET A 11 40.05 -16.52 -11.17
N SER A 12 40.15 -15.37 -10.49
CA SER A 12 39.54 -15.20 -9.17
C SER A 12 38.02 -15.29 -9.25
N ASN A 13 37.39 -15.75 -8.17
CA ASN A 13 35.93 -15.78 -8.06
C ASN A 13 35.31 -14.39 -8.24
N HIS A 14 35.98 -13.34 -7.75
CA HIS A 14 35.58 -11.95 -7.97
C HIS A 14 35.51 -11.60 -9.47
N THR A 15 36.51 -11.98 -10.26
CA THR A 15 36.49 -11.72 -11.71
C THR A 15 35.38 -12.50 -12.41
N ARG A 16 35.12 -13.75 -11.99
CA ARG A 16 34.02 -14.57 -12.54
C ARG A 16 32.65 -13.95 -12.23
N GLU A 17 32.43 -13.47 -11.01
CA GLU A 17 31.21 -12.76 -10.62
C GLU A 17 31.02 -11.49 -11.46
N ARG A 18 32.07 -10.67 -11.61
CA ARG A 18 31.99 -9.44 -12.43
C ARG A 18 31.67 -9.71 -13.90
N VAL A 19 32.20 -10.79 -14.47
CA VAL A 19 31.88 -11.19 -15.85
C VAL A 19 30.42 -11.63 -15.96
N THR A 20 29.91 -12.39 -14.99
CA THR A 20 28.49 -12.78 -14.94
C THR A 20 27.58 -11.55 -14.84
N VAL A 21 27.88 -10.61 -13.95
CA VAL A 21 27.14 -9.35 -13.81
C VAL A 21 27.19 -8.54 -15.10
N ALA A 22 28.37 -8.40 -15.72
CA ALA A 22 28.53 -7.67 -16.98
C ALA A 22 27.70 -8.29 -18.12
N LYS A 23 27.70 -9.62 -18.22
CA LYS A 23 26.89 -10.34 -19.21
C LYS A 23 25.40 -10.07 -19.00
N LEU A 24 24.90 -10.27 -17.77
CA LEU A 24 23.49 -10.02 -17.43
C LEU A 24 23.09 -8.56 -17.68
N THR A 25 23.98 -7.62 -17.36
CA THR A 25 23.76 -6.18 -17.60
C THR A 25 23.61 -5.87 -19.08
N LEU A 26 24.47 -6.45 -19.94
CA LEU A 26 24.41 -6.24 -21.39
C LEU A 26 23.17 -6.89 -22.01
N GLU A 27 22.83 -8.11 -21.61
CA GLU A 27 21.63 -8.82 -22.06
C GLU A 27 20.37 -8.02 -21.69
N HIS A 28 20.29 -7.56 -20.44
CA HIS A 28 19.19 -6.72 -19.96
C HIS A 28 19.13 -5.37 -20.70
N PHE A 29 20.27 -4.71 -20.92
CA PHE A 29 20.35 -3.44 -21.64
C PHE A 29 19.76 -3.55 -23.05
N TYR A 30 20.21 -4.53 -23.85
CA TYR A 30 19.74 -4.68 -25.22
C TYR A 30 18.30 -5.17 -25.29
N SER A 31 17.89 -6.07 -24.40
CA SER A 31 16.48 -6.50 -24.32
C SER A 31 15.57 -5.30 -24.01
N THR A 32 15.95 -4.49 -23.02
CA THR A 32 15.18 -3.30 -22.64
C THR A 32 15.14 -2.27 -23.78
N LEU A 33 16.26 -2.08 -24.49
CA LEU A 33 16.34 -1.18 -25.63
C LEU A 33 15.36 -1.59 -26.75
N LEU A 34 15.27 -2.89 -27.05
CA LEU A 34 14.34 -3.44 -28.04
C LEU A 34 12.89 -3.24 -27.61
N THR A 35 12.53 -3.64 -26.39
CA THR A 35 11.16 -3.46 -25.86
C THR A 35 10.74 -1.99 -25.88
N GLN A 36 11.63 -1.07 -25.47
CA GLN A 36 11.34 0.37 -25.51
C GLN A 36 11.10 0.91 -26.92
N HIS A 37 11.81 0.37 -27.92
CA HIS A 37 11.62 0.72 -29.32
C HIS A 37 10.24 0.23 -29.81
N GLU A 38 9.90 -1.04 -29.56
CA GLU A 38 8.61 -1.63 -29.93
C GLU A 38 7.43 -0.89 -29.30
N GLU A 39 7.51 -0.59 -28.00
CA GLU A 39 6.48 0.17 -27.30
C GLU A 39 6.30 1.58 -27.89
N ARG A 40 7.39 2.24 -28.29
CA ARG A 40 7.35 3.57 -28.91
C ARG A 40 6.64 3.52 -30.27
N GLU A 41 6.96 2.52 -31.09
CA GLU A 41 6.26 2.30 -32.35
C GLU A 41 4.77 2.00 -32.15
N MET A 42 4.45 1.15 -31.16
CA MET A 42 3.06 0.81 -30.81
C MET A 42 2.25 2.05 -30.40
N ARG A 43 2.82 2.93 -29.55
CA ARG A 43 2.18 4.19 -29.15
C ARG A 43 1.96 5.13 -30.34
N GLN A 44 2.94 5.22 -31.23
CA GLN A 44 2.81 6.01 -32.47
C GLN A 44 1.71 5.45 -33.38
N LYS A 45 1.69 4.13 -33.62
CA LYS A 45 0.63 3.47 -34.42
C LYS A 45 -0.76 3.70 -33.82
N LYS A 46 -0.89 3.62 -32.50
CA LYS A 46 -2.15 3.91 -31.79
C LYS A 46 -2.59 5.36 -31.98
N LEU A 47 -1.66 6.32 -31.93
CA LEU A 47 -1.98 7.72 -32.20
C LEU A 47 -2.50 7.92 -33.63
N GLU A 48 -1.83 7.37 -34.63
CA GLU A 48 -2.26 7.46 -36.04
C GLU A 48 -3.68 6.89 -36.21
N LYS A 49 -3.93 5.71 -35.64
CA LYS A 49 -5.26 5.08 -35.69
C LYS A 49 -6.35 5.96 -35.09
N VAL A 50 -6.11 6.55 -33.91
CA VAL A 50 -7.07 7.44 -33.24
C VAL A 50 -7.31 8.72 -34.06
N MET A 51 -6.26 9.29 -34.66
CA MET A 51 -6.39 10.47 -35.51
C MET A 51 -7.19 10.19 -36.80
N ASP A 52 -7.06 8.99 -37.36
CA ASP A 52 -7.82 8.54 -38.53
C ASP A 52 -9.28 8.24 -38.17
N GLU A 53 -9.53 7.56 -37.05
CA GLU A 53 -10.88 7.28 -36.53
C GLU A 53 -11.66 8.57 -36.20
N GLU A 54 -10.99 9.60 -35.70
CA GLU A 54 -11.58 10.93 -35.44
C GLU A 54 -11.74 11.80 -36.71
N GLY A 55 -11.23 11.37 -37.87
CA GLY A 55 -11.35 12.11 -39.13
C GLY A 55 -10.69 13.49 -39.11
N LEU A 56 -9.59 13.64 -38.36
CA LEU A 56 -8.91 14.93 -38.20
C LEU A 56 -8.33 15.45 -39.52
N ILE A 57 -8.35 16.77 -39.71
CA ILE A 57 -7.68 17.43 -40.84
C ILE A 57 -6.15 17.44 -40.67
N ASP A 58 -5.41 17.58 -41.77
CA ASP A 58 -3.95 17.43 -41.78
C ASP A 58 -3.21 18.37 -40.81
N GLU A 59 -3.71 19.59 -40.64
CA GLU A 59 -3.13 20.57 -39.70
C GLU A 59 -3.26 20.10 -38.24
N GLU A 60 -4.42 19.56 -37.87
CA GLU A 60 -4.67 19.02 -36.53
C GLU A 60 -3.88 17.73 -36.30
N LYS A 61 -3.77 16.86 -37.32
CA LYS A 61 -2.88 15.67 -37.28
C LYS A 61 -1.42 16.08 -37.03
N SER A 62 -0.95 17.12 -37.72
CA SER A 62 0.41 17.65 -37.54
C SER A 62 0.64 18.16 -36.11
N MET A 63 -0.30 18.94 -35.57
CA MET A 63 -0.26 19.42 -34.18
C MET A 63 -0.22 18.26 -33.17
N ARG A 64 -1.08 17.24 -33.34
CA ARG A 64 -1.15 16.09 -32.44
C ARG A 64 0.13 15.26 -32.46
N ARG A 65 0.71 15.03 -33.65
CA ARG A 65 2.03 14.38 -33.80
C ARG A 65 3.15 15.15 -33.12
N SER A 66 3.18 16.47 -33.29
CA SER A 66 4.16 17.35 -32.64
C SER A 66 4.05 17.29 -31.11
N LEU A 67 2.83 17.37 -30.58
CA LEU A 67 2.58 17.23 -29.14
C LEU A 67 3.01 15.85 -28.62
N HIS A 68 2.73 14.78 -29.37
CA HIS A 68 3.16 13.43 -29.03
C HIS A 68 4.69 13.31 -29.03
N ALA A 69 5.36 13.82 -30.06
CA ALA A 69 6.82 13.81 -30.16
C ALA A 69 7.49 14.58 -29.00
N ARG A 70 6.91 15.72 -28.58
CA ARG A 70 7.35 16.46 -27.39
C ARG A 70 7.22 15.62 -26.13
N LYS A 71 6.04 15.01 -25.91
CA LYS A 71 5.80 14.10 -24.76
C LYS A 71 6.78 12.92 -24.74
N GLU A 72 7.09 12.35 -25.90
CA GLU A 72 8.01 11.22 -26.01
C GLU A 72 9.46 11.62 -25.72
N THR A 73 9.84 12.83 -26.15
CA THR A 73 11.16 13.41 -25.84
C THR A 73 11.30 13.70 -24.35
N GLU A 74 10.28 14.28 -23.73
CA GLU A 74 10.22 14.51 -22.29
C GLU A 74 10.31 13.19 -21.52
N PHE A 75 9.55 12.17 -21.93
CA PHE A 75 9.61 10.83 -21.35
C PHE A 75 11.02 10.21 -21.41
N LEU A 76 11.69 10.28 -22.56
CA LEU A 76 13.06 9.79 -22.72
C LEU A 76 14.08 10.62 -21.92
N ARG A 77 13.84 11.92 -21.72
CA ARG A 77 14.67 12.77 -20.85
C ARG A 77 14.48 12.36 -19.38
N LEU A 78 13.24 12.10 -18.98
CA LEU A 78 12.89 11.71 -17.63
C LEU A 78 13.45 10.32 -17.30
N LYS A 79 13.43 9.37 -18.25
CA LYS A 79 14.14 8.07 -18.13
C LYS A 79 15.65 8.20 -17.98
N ARG A 80 16.27 9.22 -18.57
CA ARG A 80 17.72 9.48 -18.47
C ARG A 80 18.11 10.22 -17.19
N THR A 81 17.14 10.87 -16.54
CA THR A 81 17.39 11.62 -15.31
C THR A 81 17.44 10.63 -14.16
N ARG A 82 18.63 10.41 -13.60
CA ARG A 82 18.78 9.65 -12.36
C ARG A 82 18.34 10.55 -11.22
N LEU A 83 17.07 10.45 -10.84
CA LEU A 83 16.56 11.08 -9.63
C LEU A 83 17.24 10.44 -8.40
N GLY A 84 17.64 11.28 -7.47
CA GLY A 84 18.20 10.89 -6.19
C GLY A 84 17.59 11.71 -5.05
N LEU A 85 18.04 11.42 -3.82
CA LEU A 85 17.57 12.12 -2.63
C LEU A 85 17.84 13.64 -2.70
N ASP A 86 18.94 14.04 -3.35
CA ASP A 86 19.34 15.45 -3.49
C ASP A 86 18.38 16.27 -4.36
N ASP A 87 17.52 15.65 -5.16
CA ASP A 87 16.49 16.32 -5.96
C ASP A 87 15.26 16.74 -5.14
N PHE A 88 15.17 16.28 -3.89
CA PHE A 88 14.04 16.52 -3.00
C PHE A 88 14.49 17.26 -1.73
N GLU A 89 13.64 18.14 -1.24
CA GLU A 89 13.75 18.80 0.04
C GLU A 89 12.75 18.17 1.02
N SER A 90 13.25 17.69 2.16
CA SER A 90 12.41 17.11 3.21
C SER A 90 11.76 18.23 4.01
N LEU A 91 10.42 18.24 4.08
CA LEU A 91 9.66 19.26 4.80
C LEU A 91 9.25 18.79 6.20
N LYS A 92 8.61 17.63 6.31
CA LYS A 92 8.09 17.10 7.58
C LYS A 92 7.98 15.57 7.54
N VAL A 93 8.25 14.91 8.67
CA VAL A 93 7.88 13.50 8.86
C VAL A 93 6.38 13.41 9.11
N ILE A 94 5.65 12.67 8.26
CA ILE A 94 4.18 12.53 8.31
C ILE A 94 3.71 11.13 8.71
N GLY A 95 4.61 10.15 8.77
CA GLY A 95 4.29 8.80 9.23
C GLY A 95 5.52 7.98 9.56
N ARG A 96 5.37 6.98 10.43
CA ARG A 96 6.42 6.01 10.77
C ARG A 96 5.84 4.61 10.72
N GLY A 97 6.57 3.70 10.07
CA GLY A 97 6.21 2.29 9.96
C GLY A 97 7.29 1.38 10.54
N ALA A 98 7.02 0.08 10.55
CA ALA A 98 7.91 -0.93 11.11
C ALA A 98 9.27 -1.09 10.38
N PHE A 99 9.42 -0.50 9.19
CA PHE A 99 10.57 -0.65 8.30
C PHE A 99 11.17 0.69 7.84
N GLY A 100 10.65 1.81 8.36
CA GLY A 100 11.07 3.14 7.94
C GLY A 100 10.03 4.21 8.22
N GLU A 101 9.98 5.25 7.39
CA GLU A 101 9.11 6.40 7.61
C GLU A 101 8.65 7.05 6.31
N VAL A 102 7.64 7.90 6.43
CA VAL A 102 7.06 8.67 5.32
C VAL A 102 7.29 10.14 5.61
N ARG A 103 7.86 10.86 4.64
CA ARG A 103 8.10 12.30 4.71
C ARG A 103 7.31 13.05 3.64
N LEU A 104 6.77 14.21 4.00
CA LEU A 104 6.38 15.22 3.04
C LEU A 104 7.65 15.83 2.43
N VAL A 105 7.74 15.82 1.11
CA VAL A 105 8.90 16.34 0.38
C VAL A 105 8.48 17.28 -0.74
N GLN A 106 9.34 18.24 -1.06
CA GLN A 106 9.20 19.10 -2.22
C GLN A 106 10.29 18.79 -3.24
N LYS A 107 9.92 18.58 -4.50
CA LYS A 107 10.90 18.41 -5.58
C LYS A 107 11.50 19.77 -5.96
N LYS A 108 12.82 19.91 -5.93
CA LYS A 108 13.50 21.22 -5.97
C LYS A 108 13.33 21.99 -7.28
N ASP A 109 13.30 21.30 -8.41
CA ASP A 109 13.21 21.93 -9.74
C ASP A 109 11.77 22.34 -10.12
N THR A 110 10.75 21.63 -9.63
CA THR A 110 9.34 21.89 -9.96
C THR A 110 8.53 22.49 -8.82
N GLY A 111 9.03 22.47 -7.59
CA GLY A 111 8.30 22.88 -6.39
C GLY A 111 7.11 21.98 -6.03
N HIS A 112 6.91 20.85 -6.71
CA HIS A 112 5.78 19.96 -6.47
C HIS A 112 5.94 19.17 -5.17
N ILE A 113 4.82 18.97 -4.48
CA ILE A 113 4.75 18.28 -3.19
C ILE A 113 4.45 16.79 -3.41
N TYR A 114 5.16 15.94 -2.67
CA TYR A 114 5.02 14.49 -2.71
C TYR A 114 5.13 13.89 -1.30
N ALA A 115 4.65 12.66 -1.16
CA ALA A 115 4.98 11.80 -0.02
C ALA A 115 6.14 10.87 -0.42
N MET A 116 7.22 10.85 0.36
CA MET A 116 8.37 9.97 0.18
C MET A 116 8.39 8.91 1.26
N LYS A 117 8.13 7.65 0.89
CA LYS A 117 8.30 6.49 1.77
C LYS A 117 9.74 6.01 1.69
N ILE A 118 10.41 5.98 2.84
CA ILE A 118 11.81 5.58 3.00
C ILE A 118 11.81 4.24 3.71
N LEU A 119 12.42 3.22 3.09
CA LEU A 119 12.47 1.85 3.63
C LEU A 119 13.92 1.43 3.82
N ARG A 120 14.28 0.96 5.02
CA ARG A 120 15.65 0.52 5.35
C ARG A 120 15.92 -0.86 4.78
N LYS A 121 16.97 -0.99 3.96
CA LYS A 121 17.34 -2.28 3.33
C LYS A 121 17.76 -3.33 4.34
N SER A 122 18.45 -2.94 5.42
CA SER A 122 18.85 -3.83 6.51
C SER A 122 17.64 -4.54 7.11
N ASP A 123 16.62 -3.76 7.46
CA ASP A 123 15.44 -4.23 8.19
C ASP A 123 14.58 -5.12 7.29
N MET A 124 14.59 -4.86 5.98
CA MET A 124 13.89 -5.67 4.98
C MET A 124 14.53 -7.04 4.77
N LEU A 125 15.86 -7.12 4.78
CA LEU A 125 16.59 -8.38 4.64
C LEU A 125 16.48 -9.24 5.90
N GLU A 126 16.69 -8.62 7.07
CA GLU A 126 16.59 -9.31 8.35
C GLU A 126 15.21 -9.96 8.56
N LYS A 127 14.16 -9.35 8.00
CA LYS A 127 12.77 -9.82 8.09
C LYS A 127 12.27 -10.57 6.85
N GLU A 128 13.15 -10.88 5.89
CA GLU A 128 12.85 -11.64 4.65
C GLU A 128 11.70 -11.05 3.77
N GLN A 129 11.51 -9.73 3.75
CA GLN A 129 10.34 -9.08 3.12
C GLN A 129 10.55 -8.62 1.66
N VAL A 130 11.64 -9.01 1.00
CA VAL A 130 12.01 -8.51 -0.34
C VAL A 130 10.94 -8.82 -1.40
N ALA A 131 10.24 -9.95 -1.27
CA ALA A 131 9.16 -10.33 -2.18
C ALA A 131 7.95 -9.40 -2.09
N HIS A 132 7.61 -8.93 -0.88
CA HIS A 132 6.53 -7.96 -0.68
C HIS A 132 6.87 -6.60 -1.26
N ILE A 133 8.17 -6.27 -1.21
CA ILE A 133 8.87 -5.27 -2.00
C ILE A 133 8.27 -5.00 -3.39
N ARG A 134 8.40 -6.09 -4.15
CA ARG A 134 8.14 -6.17 -5.57
C ARG A 134 6.64 -6.12 -5.84
N ALA A 135 5.85 -6.82 -5.03
CA ALA A 135 4.40 -6.80 -5.14
C ALA A 135 3.82 -5.39 -4.89
N GLU A 136 4.30 -4.67 -3.87
CA GLU A 136 3.87 -3.29 -3.61
C GLU A 136 4.16 -2.37 -4.80
N ARG A 137 5.38 -2.46 -5.36
CA ARG A 137 5.73 -1.72 -6.57
C ARG A 137 4.81 -2.08 -7.74
N ASP A 138 4.66 -3.36 -8.04
CA ASP A 138 3.92 -3.81 -9.22
C ASP A 138 2.44 -3.37 -9.14
N ILE A 139 1.82 -3.45 -7.96
CA ILE A 139 0.47 -2.89 -7.71
C ILE A 139 0.45 -1.38 -7.96
N LEU A 140 1.35 -0.62 -7.35
CA LEU A 140 1.37 0.84 -7.50
C LEU A 140 1.61 1.27 -8.96
N VAL A 141 2.25 0.42 -9.77
CA VAL A 141 2.51 0.64 -11.20
C VAL A 141 1.33 0.20 -12.08
N GLU A 142 0.57 -0.82 -11.71
CA GLU A 142 -0.53 -1.33 -12.55
C GLU A 142 -1.89 -0.75 -12.15
N ALA A 143 -2.08 -0.44 -10.87
CA ALA A 143 -3.36 -0.01 -10.32
C ALA A 143 -3.82 1.37 -10.83
N ASP A 144 -5.14 1.50 -10.88
CA ASP A 144 -5.84 2.74 -11.16
C ASP A 144 -5.57 3.76 -10.03
N GLY A 145 -5.14 4.96 -10.42
CA GLY A 145 -4.86 6.06 -9.49
C GLY A 145 -6.11 6.63 -8.84
N ALA A 146 -7.32 6.17 -9.19
CA ALA A 146 -8.54 6.52 -8.48
C ALA A 146 -8.57 5.87 -7.07
N TRP A 147 -8.30 4.58 -6.96
CA TRP A 147 -8.51 3.82 -5.72
C TRP A 147 -7.23 3.46 -4.97
N VAL A 148 -6.09 3.55 -5.65
CA VAL A 148 -4.78 3.25 -5.10
C VAL A 148 -3.91 4.49 -5.14
N VAL A 149 -3.12 4.72 -4.09
CA VAL A 149 -2.12 5.80 -4.05
C VAL A 149 -1.21 5.72 -5.27
N LYS A 150 -1.09 6.81 -6.01
CA LYS A 150 -0.26 6.90 -7.20
C LYS A 150 1.21 7.03 -6.82
N MET A 151 2.03 6.10 -7.31
CA MET A 151 3.49 6.21 -7.30
C MET A 151 3.99 6.91 -8.56
N PHE A 152 4.90 7.87 -8.40
CA PHE A 152 5.51 8.64 -9.49
C PHE A 152 6.92 8.19 -9.82
N TYR A 153 7.75 7.95 -8.79
CA TYR A 153 9.16 7.61 -8.93
C TYR A 153 9.58 6.59 -7.88
N SER A 154 10.62 5.81 -8.20
CA SER A 154 11.33 4.95 -7.25
C SER A 154 12.83 5.07 -7.49
N PHE A 155 13.60 5.18 -6.41
CA PHE A 155 15.07 5.16 -6.45
C PHE A 155 15.63 4.54 -5.17
N GLN A 156 16.94 4.35 -5.12
CA GLN A 156 17.61 3.70 -3.99
C GLN A 156 19.02 4.23 -3.80
N ASP A 157 19.53 4.12 -2.58
CA ASP A 157 20.94 4.32 -2.27
C ASP A 157 21.52 3.07 -1.57
N LYS A 158 22.68 3.20 -0.91
CA LYS A 158 23.31 2.08 -0.22
C LYS A 158 22.50 1.56 0.99
N ARG A 159 21.67 2.39 1.61
CA ARG A 159 20.96 2.11 2.87
C ARG A 159 19.47 1.92 2.68
N ASN A 160 18.85 2.70 1.79
CA ASN A 160 17.41 2.87 1.73
C ASN A 160 16.86 2.65 0.31
N LEU A 161 15.58 2.24 0.26
CA LEU A 161 14.71 2.40 -0.91
C LEU A 161 13.81 3.61 -0.70
N TYR A 162 13.52 4.33 -1.78
CA TYR A 162 12.71 5.54 -1.79
C TYR A 162 11.58 5.38 -2.80
N LEU A 163 10.34 5.55 -2.33
CA LEU A 163 9.14 5.55 -3.16
C LEU A 163 8.50 6.94 -3.08
N ILE A 164 8.39 7.61 -4.23
CA ILE A 164 7.77 8.93 -4.35
C ILE A 164 6.33 8.75 -4.81
N MET A 165 5.40 9.21 -3.98
CA MET A 165 3.96 9.01 -4.13
C MET A 165 3.22 10.35 -4.08
N GLU A 166 1.97 10.36 -4.56
CA GLU A 166 1.09 11.51 -4.33
C GLU A 166 0.91 11.74 -2.82
N PHE A 167 0.91 13.01 -2.42
CA PHE A 167 0.58 13.39 -1.05
C PHE A 167 -0.93 13.50 -0.90
N LEU A 168 -1.49 12.80 0.09
CA LEU A 168 -2.92 12.80 0.39
C LEU A 168 -3.17 13.56 1.71
N PRO A 169 -3.58 14.84 1.66
CA PRO A 169 -3.60 15.71 2.83
C PRO A 169 -4.76 15.45 3.80
N GLY A 170 -5.68 14.54 3.47
CA GLY A 170 -6.75 14.10 4.37
C GLY A 170 -6.27 13.18 5.49
N GLY A 171 -5.02 12.71 5.44
CA GLY A 171 -4.48 11.75 6.40
C GLY A 171 -5.05 10.35 6.20
N ASP A 172 -5.03 9.55 7.26
CA ASP A 172 -5.55 8.19 7.29
C ASP A 172 -6.86 8.06 8.09
N MET A 173 -7.64 7.01 7.80
CA MET A 173 -8.91 6.72 8.46
C MET A 173 -8.72 6.45 9.97
N MET A 174 -7.58 5.93 10.40
CA MET A 174 -7.28 5.73 11.83
C MET A 174 -7.29 7.08 12.56
N THR A 175 -6.59 8.07 12.04
CA THR A 175 -6.51 9.43 12.60
C THR A 175 -7.87 10.12 12.60
N LEU A 176 -8.69 9.89 11.55
CA LEU A 176 -10.07 10.35 11.52
C LEU A 176 -10.93 9.74 12.64
N LEU A 177 -10.84 8.42 12.85
CA LEU A 177 -11.55 7.72 13.93
C LEU A 177 -11.06 8.13 15.32
N MET A 178 -9.77 8.41 15.48
CA MET A 178 -9.22 8.98 16.71
C MET A 178 -9.82 10.36 17.03
N LYS A 179 -10.10 11.18 16.01
CA LYS A 179 -10.67 12.53 16.17
C LYS A 179 -12.19 12.52 16.37
N LYS A 180 -12.90 11.58 15.75
CA LYS A 180 -14.39 11.54 15.72
C LYS A 180 -15.01 10.58 16.71
N ASP A 181 -14.21 9.71 17.32
CA ASP A 181 -14.61 8.59 18.16
C ASP A 181 -15.37 7.48 17.44
N THR A 182 -16.46 7.82 16.76
CA THR A 182 -17.28 6.95 15.90
C THR A 182 -17.80 7.74 14.70
N LEU A 183 -18.29 7.04 13.69
CA LEU A 183 -18.94 7.61 12.51
C LEU A 183 -20.43 7.26 12.53
N SER A 184 -21.25 8.16 11.99
CA SER A 184 -22.67 7.87 11.70
C SER A 184 -22.79 6.77 10.64
N GLU A 185 -23.93 6.05 10.61
CA GLU A 185 -24.17 5.04 9.58
C GLU A 185 -24.06 5.57 8.14
N GLU A 186 -24.46 6.83 7.90
CA GLU A 186 -24.33 7.47 6.59
C GLU A 186 -22.86 7.63 6.16
N ALA A 187 -22.03 8.20 7.03
CA ALA A 187 -20.59 8.30 6.79
C ALA A 187 -19.91 6.93 6.67
N THR A 188 -20.30 5.96 7.51
CA THR A 188 -19.82 4.57 7.41
C THR A 188 -20.23 3.95 6.08
N GLN A 189 -21.47 4.12 5.62
CA GLN A 189 -21.96 3.63 4.34
C GLN A 189 -21.10 4.15 3.19
N PHE A 190 -20.79 5.45 3.20
CA PHE A 190 -19.91 6.07 2.20
C PHE A 190 -18.50 5.45 2.20
N TYR A 191 -17.81 5.42 3.34
CA TYR A 191 -16.43 4.94 3.40
C TYR A 191 -16.30 3.44 3.15
N ILE A 192 -17.25 2.64 3.64
CA ILE A 192 -17.27 1.21 3.37
C ILE A 192 -17.55 0.96 1.88
N ALA A 193 -18.50 1.68 1.25
CA ALA A 193 -18.77 1.54 -0.17
C ALA A 193 -17.54 1.90 -1.03
N GLU A 194 -16.86 3.02 -0.76
CA GLU A 194 -15.62 3.36 -1.46
C GLU A 194 -14.52 2.31 -1.26
N THR A 195 -14.40 1.77 -0.05
CA THR A 195 -13.41 0.74 0.25
C THR A 195 -13.75 -0.58 -0.45
N VAL A 196 -15.04 -0.91 -0.65
CA VAL A 196 -15.46 -2.06 -1.47
C VAL A 196 -14.96 -1.89 -2.90
N LEU A 197 -15.16 -0.73 -3.52
CA LEU A 197 -14.67 -0.46 -4.87
C LEU A 197 -13.14 -0.52 -4.94
N ALA A 198 -12.46 0.01 -3.93
CA ALA A 198 -11.01 0.00 -3.89
C ALA A 198 -10.43 -1.42 -3.77
N ILE A 199 -10.97 -2.25 -2.87
CA ILE A 199 -10.57 -3.65 -2.70
C ILE A 199 -10.89 -4.46 -3.96
N ASP A 200 -12.07 -4.28 -4.55
CA ASP A 200 -12.44 -4.99 -5.79
C ASP A 200 -11.50 -4.62 -6.95
N SER A 201 -11.08 -3.35 -7.06
CA SER A 201 -10.16 -2.91 -8.11
C SER A 201 -8.80 -3.63 -8.06
N ILE A 202 -8.26 -3.88 -6.87
CA ILE A 202 -7.00 -4.62 -6.72
C ILE A 202 -7.21 -6.14 -6.86
N HIS A 203 -8.37 -6.66 -6.48
CA HIS A 203 -8.72 -8.07 -6.67
C HIS A 203 -8.88 -8.41 -8.15
N GLN A 204 -9.42 -7.51 -8.96
CA GLN A 204 -9.53 -7.66 -10.42
C GLN A 204 -8.16 -7.70 -11.11
N LEU A 205 -7.15 -7.06 -10.52
CA LEU A 205 -5.76 -7.12 -10.96
C LEU A 205 -5.03 -8.39 -10.45
N GLY A 206 -5.71 -9.25 -9.69
CA GLY A 206 -5.15 -10.50 -9.17
C GLY A 206 -4.35 -10.36 -7.87
N PHE A 207 -4.46 -9.21 -7.20
CA PHE A 207 -3.79 -8.95 -5.92
C PHE A 207 -4.75 -9.14 -4.74
N ILE A 208 -4.19 -9.51 -3.59
CA ILE A 208 -4.90 -9.60 -2.31
C ILE A 208 -4.17 -8.67 -1.34
N HIS A 209 -4.91 -7.80 -0.65
CA HIS A 209 -4.30 -6.77 0.18
C HIS A 209 -3.65 -7.35 1.45
N ARG A 210 -4.40 -8.19 2.18
CA ARG A 210 -4.00 -8.92 3.40
C ARG A 210 -3.73 -8.08 4.66
N ASP A 211 -3.68 -6.77 4.52
CA ASP A 211 -3.47 -5.84 5.64
C ASP A 211 -4.45 -4.65 5.57
N ILE A 212 -5.72 -4.92 5.25
CA ILE A 212 -6.77 -3.90 5.27
C ILE A 212 -7.03 -3.50 6.73
N LYS A 213 -6.79 -2.22 7.03
CA LYS A 213 -6.98 -1.61 8.36
C LYS A 213 -7.10 -0.09 8.20
N PRO A 214 -7.63 0.64 9.19
CA PRO A 214 -7.86 2.08 9.05
C PRO A 214 -6.59 2.89 8.74
N ASP A 215 -5.43 2.48 9.25
CA ASP A 215 -4.14 3.14 8.99
C ASP A 215 -3.74 3.11 7.49
N ASN A 216 -4.24 2.12 6.74
CA ASN A 216 -3.90 1.91 5.33
C ASN A 216 -4.96 2.51 4.37
N LEU A 217 -6.06 3.07 4.91
CA LEU A 217 -7.08 3.79 4.15
C LEU A 217 -6.80 5.30 4.23
N LEU A 218 -6.22 5.86 3.18
CA LEU A 218 -5.90 7.29 3.11
C LEU A 218 -7.04 8.10 2.50
N LEU A 219 -7.11 9.39 2.84
CA LEU A 219 -8.11 10.32 2.35
C LEU A 219 -7.45 11.40 1.49
N ASP A 220 -7.94 11.57 0.26
CA ASP A 220 -7.50 12.66 -0.61
C ASP A 220 -8.01 14.03 -0.14
N SER A 221 -7.62 15.11 -0.83
CA SER A 221 -8.03 16.48 -0.50
C SER A 221 -9.55 16.71 -0.54
N ARG A 222 -10.31 15.82 -1.18
CA ARG A 222 -11.76 15.88 -1.27
C ARG A 222 -12.44 14.95 -0.25
N GLY A 223 -11.68 14.14 0.48
CA GLY A 223 -12.18 13.20 1.48
C GLY A 223 -12.52 11.81 0.95
N HIS A 224 -12.10 11.46 -0.27
CA HIS A 224 -12.33 10.12 -0.84
C HIS A 224 -11.18 9.16 -0.51
N VAL A 225 -11.52 7.87 -0.38
CA VAL A 225 -10.60 6.80 0.03
C VAL A 225 -9.59 6.46 -1.06
N LYS A 226 -8.35 6.22 -0.66
CA LYS A 226 -7.32 5.53 -1.46
C LYS A 226 -6.59 4.50 -0.60
N LEU A 227 -6.33 3.33 -1.16
CA LEU A 227 -5.54 2.28 -0.52
C LEU A 227 -4.05 2.64 -0.57
N SER A 228 -3.38 2.39 0.54
CA SER A 228 -1.94 2.55 0.72
C SER A 228 -1.33 1.30 1.37
N ASP A 229 0.00 1.22 1.37
CA ASP A 229 0.79 0.19 2.05
C ASP A 229 0.45 -1.26 1.66
N PHE A 230 0.84 -1.61 0.42
CA PHE A 230 0.72 -2.97 -0.12
C PHE A 230 1.88 -3.89 0.31
N GLY A 231 2.63 -3.51 1.35
CA GLY A 231 3.84 -4.20 1.81
C GLY A 231 3.62 -5.61 2.40
N LEU A 232 2.37 -6.09 2.44
CA LEU A 232 2.01 -7.48 2.74
C LEU A 232 1.20 -8.14 1.63
N CYS A 233 0.95 -7.42 0.54
CA CYS A 233 0.34 -7.98 -0.65
C CYS A 233 1.32 -8.97 -1.26
N THR A 234 0.90 -10.23 -1.37
CA THR A 234 1.66 -11.19 -2.16
C THR A 234 0.69 -11.86 -3.13
N GLY A 235 1.20 -12.30 -4.28
CA GLY A 235 0.53 -13.35 -5.06
C GLY A 235 0.24 -14.57 -4.17
N LEU A 236 -0.60 -15.52 -4.62
CA LEU A 236 -1.22 -16.66 -3.90
C LEU A 236 -0.36 -17.57 -2.97
N LYS A 237 0.86 -17.19 -2.58
CA LYS A 237 1.73 -17.86 -1.61
C LYS A 237 1.45 -17.43 -0.16
N LYS A 238 1.59 -18.41 0.75
CA LYS A 238 1.24 -18.37 2.18
C LYS A 238 2.09 -17.34 2.96
N ALA A 239 1.46 -16.57 3.84
CA ALA A 239 2.11 -15.52 4.65
C ALA A 239 2.78 -16.08 5.92
N HIS A 240 3.90 -15.46 6.31
CA HIS A 240 4.83 -15.88 7.38
C HIS A 240 4.39 -15.57 8.84
N ARG A 241 3.22 -14.95 9.08
CA ARG A 241 2.81 -14.53 10.45
C ARG A 241 2.25 -15.65 11.34
N THR A 242 1.98 -16.83 10.80
CA THR A 242 1.39 -17.94 11.55
C THR A 242 2.34 -18.53 12.61
N GLU A 243 3.67 -18.33 12.47
CA GLU A 243 4.65 -18.93 13.39
C GLU A 243 4.50 -18.44 14.83
N PHE A 244 4.19 -17.16 15.03
CA PHE A 244 4.02 -16.57 16.37
C PHE A 244 2.87 -17.22 17.15
N TYR A 245 1.83 -17.68 16.45
CA TYR A 245 0.64 -18.27 17.05
C TYR A 245 0.65 -19.81 17.02
N ARG A 246 1.68 -20.44 16.44
CA ARG A 246 1.76 -21.89 16.21
C ARG A 246 1.60 -22.73 17.49
N ASN A 247 2.05 -22.21 18.63
CA ASN A 247 2.02 -22.90 19.92
C ASN A 247 0.87 -22.43 20.83
N LEU A 248 0.00 -21.54 20.37
CA LEU A 248 -1.15 -21.09 21.15
C LEU A 248 -2.34 -22.03 20.94
N THR A 249 -2.88 -22.54 22.05
CA THR A 249 -4.14 -23.27 22.04
C THR A 249 -5.31 -22.32 21.74
N HIS A 250 -6.29 -22.80 20.98
CA HIS A 250 -7.53 -22.09 20.64
C HIS A 250 -8.54 -22.01 21.79
N ASN A 251 -8.06 -22.13 23.03
CA ASN A 251 -8.93 -22.03 24.20
C ASN A 251 -9.64 -20.66 24.22
N PRO A 252 -10.84 -20.58 24.83
CA PRO A 252 -11.54 -19.30 24.99
C PRO A 252 -10.64 -18.24 25.64
N PRO A 253 -10.84 -16.96 25.30
CA PRO A 253 -10.08 -15.86 25.88
C PRO A 253 -10.26 -15.81 27.40
N SER A 254 -9.20 -15.43 28.11
CA SER A 254 -9.14 -15.43 29.58
C SER A 254 -9.19 -14.03 30.21
N ASP A 255 -9.36 -12.99 29.38
CA ASP A 255 -9.41 -11.57 29.76
C ASP A 255 -10.79 -11.12 30.31
N PHE A 256 -11.30 -11.83 31.33
CA PHE A 256 -12.64 -11.56 31.92
C PHE A 256 -12.83 -10.10 32.38
N SER A 257 -11.77 -9.45 32.89
CA SER A 257 -11.82 -8.04 33.30
C SER A 257 -12.09 -7.12 32.11
N PHE A 258 -11.40 -7.32 30.99
CA PHE A 258 -11.53 -6.52 29.78
C PHE A 258 -12.87 -6.80 29.07
N GLN A 259 -13.31 -8.06 29.02
CA GLN A 259 -14.58 -8.43 28.40
C GLN A 259 -15.78 -7.77 29.09
N ASN A 260 -15.77 -7.70 30.42
CA ASN A 260 -16.83 -7.10 31.23
C ASN A 260 -16.80 -5.56 31.25
N MET A 261 -15.83 -4.92 30.60
CA MET A 261 -15.83 -3.46 30.45
C MET A 261 -16.98 -3.02 29.54
N ASN A 262 -17.62 -1.92 29.90
CA ASN A 262 -18.59 -1.25 29.03
C ASN A 262 -17.91 -0.74 27.74
N SER A 263 -18.71 -0.54 26.70
CA SER A 263 -18.24 -0.12 25.37
C SER A 263 -17.37 1.14 25.44
N LYS A 264 -17.81 2.14 26.23
CA LYS A 264 -17.08 3.42 26.38
C LYS A 264 -15.64 3.21 26.89
N ARG A 265 -15.43 2.41 27.93
CA ARG A 265 -14.09 2.16 28.46
C ARG A 265 -13.22 1.34 27.51
N LYS A 266 -13.80 0.42 26.73
CA LYS A 266 -13.08 -0.30 25.67
C LYS A 266 -12.57 0.66 24.59
N ALA A 267 -13.42 1.58 24.13
CA ALA A 267 -13.05 2.62 23.17
C ALA A 267 -11.92 3.52 23.69
N GLU A 268 -11.99 3.94 24.97
CA GLU A 268 -10.93 4.75 25.61
C GLU A 268 -9.59 4.00 25.68
N THR A 269 -9.61 2.73 26.10
CA THR A 269 -8.40 1.88 26.16
C THR A 269 -7.81 1.64 24.78
N TRP A 270 -8.66 1.35 23.79
CA TRP A 270 -8.26 1.16 22.40
C TRP A 270 -7.52 2.40 21.89
N LYS A 271 -8.13 3.58 21.98
CA LYS A 271 -7.53 4.84 21.51
C LYS A 271 -6.20 5.16 22.18
N LYS A 272 -6.12 4.94 23.50
CA LYS A 272 -4.89 5.19 24.26
C LYS A 272 -3.73 4.32 23.78
N ASN A 273 -3.98 3.04 23.51
CA ASN A 273 -2.94 2.09 23.13
C ASN A 273 -2.65 2.13 21.61
N ARG A 274 -3.61 2.56 20.79
CA ARG A 274 -3.53 2.42 19.33
C ARG A 274 -2.40 3.21 18.68
N ARG A 275 -2.09 4.41 19.18
CA ARG A 275 -0.91 5.17 18.73
C ARG A 275 0.40 4.39 18.94
N GLN A 276 0.54 3.67 20.05
CA GLN A 276 1.72 2.84 20.31
C GLN A 276 1.74 1.58 19.42
N LEU A 277 0.57 0.99 19.18
CA LEU A 277 0.40 -0.18 18.31
C LEU A 277 0.75 0.10 16.84
N ALA A 278 0.44 1.31 16.33
CA ALA A 278 0.79 1.72 14.97
C ALA A 278 2.32 1.70 14.71
N TYR A 279 3.13 1.91 15.76
CA TYR A 279 4.60 1.88 15.67
C TYR A 279 5.22 0.53 16.03
N SER A 280 4.42 -0.45 16.48
CA SER A 280 4.91 -1.76 16.88
C SER A 280 5.20 -2.64 15.66
N THR A 281 6.34 -3.34 15.69
CA THR A 281 6.72 -4.32 14.65
C THR A 281 5.89 -5.59 14.69
N VAL A 282 5.30 -5.90 15.85
CA VAL A 282 4.53 -7.14 16.08
C VAL A 282 3.05 -6.96 15.71
N GLY A 283 2.55 -5.71 15.72
CA GLY A 283 1.15 -5.38 15.46
C GLY A 283 0.17 -6.10 16.39
N THR A 284 -1.13 -6.00 16.12
CA THR A 284 -2.17 -6.83 16.75
C THR A 284 -3.07 -7.37 15.65
N PRO A 285 -3.54 -8.63 15.73
CA PRO A 285 -4.25 -9.30 14.65
C PRO A 285 -5.72 -8.86 14.52
N ASP A 286 -6.09 -7.65 14.97
CA ASP A 286 -7.49 -7.23 15.14
C ASP A 286 -8.33 -7.33 13.85
N TYR A 287 -7.70 -7.08 12.69
CA TYR A 287 -8.35 -7.08 11.38
C TYR A 287 -8.09 -8.36 10.58
N ILE A 288 -7.27 -9.28 11.10
CA ILE A 288 -6.85 -10.47 10.36
C ILE A 288 -7.96 -11.54 10.40
N ALA A 289 -8.34 -12.05 9.23
CA ALA A 289 -9.33 -13.11 9.12
C ALA A 289 -8.84 -14.44 9.76
N PRO A 290 -9.72 -15.24 10.39
CA PRO A 290 -9.34 -16.45 11.09
C PRO A 290 -8.62 -17.46 10.19
N GLU A 291 -9.04 -17.60 8.93
CA GLU A 291 -8.43 -18.52 7.96
C GLU A 291 -6.97 -18.17 7.61
N VAL A 292 -6.54 -16.94 7.84
CA VAL A 292 -5.13 -16.53 7.62
C VAL A 292 -4.19 -17.21 8.62
N PHE A 293 -4.70 -17.59 9.80
CA PHE A 293 -3.96 -18.37 10.79
C PHE A 293 -4.01 -19.87 10.53
N MET A 294 -4.90 -20.33 9.65
CA MET A 294 -5.10 -21.76 9.38
C MET A 294 -4.12 -22.27 8.32
N GLN A 295 -3.64 -23.51 8.47
CA GLN A 295 -2.67 -24.10 7.54
C GLN A 295 -3.29 -24.51 6.18
N THR A 296 -4.63 -24.48 6.09
CA THR A 296 -5.45 -24.79 4.92
C THR A 296 -5.29 -23.79 3.77
N GLY A 297 -4.70 -22.62 4.04
CA GLY A 297 -4.60 -21.53 3.09
C GLY A 297 -5.84 -20.64 3.10
N TYR A 298 -5.73 -19.47 2.47
CA TYR A 298 -6.77 -18.46 2.37
C TYR A 298 -6.79 -17.84 0.97
N ASN A 299 -7.84 -17.09 0.66
CA ASN A 299 -8.05 -16.45 -0.64
C ASN A 299 -8.35 -14.94 -0.45
N LYS A 300 -8.78 -14.27 -1.52
CA LYS A 300 -9.08 -12.83 -1.52
C LYS A 300 -10.17 -12.40 -0.54
N LEU A 301 -10.98 -13.34 -0.04
CA LEU A 301 -12.09 -13.04 0.87
C LEU A 301 -11.63 -12.60 2.26
N CYS A 302 -10.36 -12.77 2.63
CA CYS A 302 -9.83 -12.27 3.90
C CYS A 302 -9.86 -10.73 3.99
N ASP A 303 -9.80 -10.03 2.85
CA ASP A 303 -9.93 -8.57 2.81
C ASP A 303 -11.36 -8.12 3.17
N TRP A 304 -12.38 -8.91 2.81
CA TRP A 304 -13.77 -8.64 3.19
C TRP A 304 -14.04 -8.84 4.68
N TRP A 305 -13.37 -9.80 5.33
CA TRP A 305 -13.41 -9.91 6.79
C TRP A 305 -12.86 -8.63 7.44
N SER A 306 -11.70 -8.19 6.98
CA SER A 306 -11.02 -7.00 7.48
C SER A 306 -11.92 -5.76 7.33
N LEU A 307 -12.64 -5.64 6.22
CA LEU A 307 -13.61 -4.57 6.00
C LEU A 307 -14.79 -4.61 6.98
N GLY A 308 -15.29 -5.79 7.33
CA GLY A 308 -16.31 -5.96 8.38
C GLY A 308 -15.82 -5.51 9.76
N VAL A 309 -14.57 -5.80 10.10
CA VAL A 309 -13.92 -5.34 11.35
C VAL A 309 -13.83 -3.80 11.36
N ILE A 310 -13.44 -3.18 10.25
CA ILE A 310 -13.40 -1.71 10.10
C ILE A 310 -14.80 -1.11 10.25
N MET A 311 -15.82 -1.71 9.61
CA MET A 311 -17.20 -1.24 9.72
C MET A 311 -17.69 -1.26 11.17
N TYR A 312 -17.37 -2.33 11.92
CA TYR A 312 -17.68 -2.40 13.34
C TYR A 312 -16.95 -1.29 14.12
N GLU A 313 -15.66 -1.08 13.88
CA GLU A 313 -14.90 -0.03 14.57
C GLU A 313 -15.45 1.37 14.27
N MET A 314 -15.83 1.67 13.02
CA MET A 314 -16.45 2.94 12.67
C MET A 314 -17.72 3.20 13.48
N LEU A 315 -18.56 2.19 13.69
CA LEU A 315 -19.85 2.34 14.36
C LEU A 315 -19.77 2.24 15.89
N ILE A 316 -18.85 1.42 16.41
CA ILE A 316 -18.76 1.08 17.85
C ILE A 316 -17.61 1.83 18.55
N GLY A 317 -16.53 2.16 17.82
CA GLY A 317 -15.38 2.93 18.33
C GLY A 317 -14.15 2.10 18.70
N TYR A 318 -14.21 0.78 18.53
CA TYR A 318 -13.09 -0.17 18.67
C TYR A 318 -13.38 -1.43 17.85
N PRO A 319 -12.37 -2.20 17.40
CA PRO A 319 -12.61 -3.42 16.64
C PRO A 319 -13.13 -4.55 17.56
N PRO A 320 -13.98 -5.44 17.04
CA PRO A 320 -14.76 -6.41 17.82
C PRO A 320 -13.90 -7.35 18.68
N PHE A 321 -12.68 -7.65 18.23
CA PHE A 321 -11.79 -8.62 18.87
C PHE A 321 -10.66 -7.99 19.67
N CYS A 322 -10.66 -6.67 19.88
CA CYS A 322 -9.58 -6.02 20.61
C CYS A 322 -9.41 -6.58 22.02
N SER A 323 -8.16 -6.58 22.48
CA SER A 323 -7.73 -7.02 23.81
C SER A 323 -6.46 -6.27 24.20
N GLU A 324 -6.04 -6.43 25.45
CA GLU A 324 -4.77 -5.88 25.94
C GLU A 324 -3.53 -6.55 25.33
N THR A 325 -3.67 -7.81 24.84
CA THR A 325 -2.56 -8.57 24.27
C THR A 325 -2.92 -9.19 22.92
N PRO A 326 -1.97 -9.28 21.96
CA PRO A 326 -2.20 -9.93 20.67
C PRO A 326 -2.67 -11.39 20.76
N GLN A 327 -2.25 -12.10 21.82
CA GLN A 327 -2.62 -13.48 22.09
C GLN A 327 -4.11 -13.62 22.42
N GLU A 328 -4.66 -12.71 23.23
CA GLU A 328 -6.09 -12.70 23.55
C GLU A 328 -6.92 -12.24 22.34
N THR A 329 -6.45 -11.25 21.57
CA THR A 329 -7.09 -10.88 20.30
C THR A 329 -7.15 -12.09 19.36
N TYR A 330 -6.05 -12.85 19.22
CA TYR A 330 -6.03 -14.07 18.43
C TYR A 330 -7.07 -15.11 18.91
N ARG A 331 -7.17 -15.35 20.23
CA ARG A 331 -8.20 -16.25 20.79
C ARG A 331 -9.60 -15.79 20.49
N LYS A 332 -9.87 -14.49 20.57
CA LYS A 332 -11.17 -13.90 20.19
C LYS A 332 -11.47 -14.11 18.71
N VAL A 333 -10.53 -13.77 17.82
CA VAL A 333 -10.67 -13.97 16.37
C VAL A 333 -10.97 -15.44 16.04
N MET A 334 -10.24 -16.39 16.64
CA MET A 334 -10.47 -17.82 16.39
C MET A 334 -11.81 -18.33 16.95
N ASN A 335 -12.36 -17.67 17.98
CA ASN A 335 -13.65 -17.96 18.60
C ASN A 335 -14.69 -16.87 18.25
N TRP A 336 -14.65 -16.33 17.03
CA TRP A 336 -15.49 -15.20 16.61
C TRP A 336 -16.99 -15.47 16.76
N ARG A 337 -17.45 -16.73 16.63
CA ARG A 337 -18.87 -17.11 16.79
C ARG A 337 -19.44 -16.77 18.16
N GLU A 338 -18.60 -16.77 19.19
CA GLU A 338 -18.98 -16.45 20.56
C GLU A 338 -18.56 -15.03 20.97
N THR A 339 -17.50 -14.50 20.36
CA THR A 339 -16.87 -13.25 20.80
C THR A 339 -17.28 -12.03 19.97
N LEU A 340 -17.77 -12.22 18.74
CA LEU A 340 -18.36 -11.14 17.94
C LEU A 340 -19.73 -10.79 18.50
N THR A 341 -19.76 -9.75 19.32
CA THR A 341 -20.97 -9.27 20.00
C THR A 341 -21.13 -7.77 19.84
N PHE A 342 -22.38 -7.30 19.86
CA PHE A 342 -22.71 -5.88 19.80
C PHE A 342 -23.07 -5.38 21.21
N PRO A 343 -22.42 -4.31 21.72
CA PRO A 343 -22.74 -3.78 23.04
C PRO A 343 -24.20 -3.30 23.08
N PRO A 344 -25.02 -3.74 24.06
CA PRO A 344 -26.44 -3.39 24.12
C PRO A 344 -26.68 -1.89 24.30
N GLU A 345 -25.71 -1.16 24.85
CA GLU A 345 -25.78 0.29 25.08
C GLU A 345 -25.43 1.14 23.84
N VAL A 346 -24.92 0.55 22.75
CA VAL A 346 -24.53 1.30 21.54
C VAL A 346 -25.63 1.20 20.48
N PRO A 347 -26.16 2.34 19.97
CA PRO A 347 -27.16 2.31 18.91
C PRO A 347 -26.52 1.89 17.58
N ILE A 348 -27.07 0.85 16.96
CA ILE A 348 -26.65 0.35 15.65
C ILE A 348 -27.85 -0.33 14.97
N SER A 349 -28.07 -0.03 13.69
CA SER A 349 -29.22 -0.56 12.95
C SER A 349 -29.06 -2.06 12.65
N GLU A 350 -30.20 -2.73 12.45
CA GLU A 350 -30.20 -4.14 12.05
C GLU A 350 -29.52 -4.36 10.71
N ARG A 351 -29.59 -3.39 9.77
CA ARG A 351 -28.89 -3.45 8.49
C ARG A 351 -27.37 -3.44 8.68
N SER A 352 -26.87 -2.60 9.58
CA SER A 352 -25.44 -2.54 9.92
C SER A 352 -24.96 -3.83 10.59
N LYS A 353 -25.74 -4.36 11.55
CA LYS A 353 -25.42 -5.64 12.22
C LYS A 353 -25.39 -6.80 11.22
N ASP A 354 -26.39 -6.92 10.34
CA ASP A 354 -26.47 -7.99 9.34
C ASP A 354 -25.25 -7.95 8.42
N LEU A 355 -24.86 -6.77 7.92
CA LEU A 355 -23.70 -6.64 7.04
C LEU A 355 -22.39 -7.04 7.74
N ILE A 356 -22.17 -6.57 8.98
CA ILE A 356 -20.99 -6.94 9.76
C ILE A 356 -20.92 -8.46 9.98
N LEU A 357 -22.05 -9.10 10.32
CA LEU A 357 -22.09 -10.55 10.52
C LEU A 357 -21.84 -11.33 9.22
N ARG A 358 -22.28 -10.81 8.07
CA ARG A 358 -22.01 -11.42 6.75
C ARG A 358 -20.57 -11.25 6.27
N TYR A 359 -19.88 -10.19 6.70
CA TYR A 359 -18.44 -10.05 6.50
C TYR A 359 -17.64 -10.95 7.46
N CYS A 360 -17.97 -10.90 8.74
CA CYS A 360 -17.25 -11.59 9.80
C CYS A 360 -17.82 -12.99 10.07
N THR A 361 -17.83 -13.82 9.04
CA THR A 361 -18.21 -15.24 9.09
C THR A 361 -17.15 -16.13 8.43
N ASP A 362 -17.38 -17.44 8.37
CA ASP A 362 -16.52 -18.39 7.66
C ASP A 362 -16.32 -17.98 6.20
N ALA A 363 -15.12 -18.17 5.68
CA ALA A 363 -14.75 -17.72 4.33
C ALA A 363 -15.69 -18.25 3.23
N GLU A 364 -16.23 -19.46 3.40
CA GLU A 364 -17.13 -20.11 2.44
C GLU A 364 -18.52 -19.48 2.39
N ASN A 365 -18.98 -18.90 3.50
CA ASN A 365 -20.30 -18.27 3.63
C ASN A 365 -20.23 -16.73 3.60
N ARG A 366 -19.02 -16.18 3.45
CA ARG A 366 -18.78 -14.75 3.50
C ARG A 366 -19.39 -14.07 2.28
N ILE A 367 -20.04 -12.93 2.50
CA ILE A 367 -20.54 -12.08 1.42
C ILE A 367 -19.39 -11.65 0.50
N GLY A 368 -19.61 -11.70 -0.81
CA GLY A 368 -18.54 -11.44 -1.79
C GLY A 368 -17.74 -12.68 -2.18
N SER A 369 -18.13 -13.87 -1.70
CA SER A 369 -17.54 -15.16 -2.08
C SER A 369 -17.79 -15.49 -3.55
N GLY A 370 -19.01 -15.24 -4.05
CA GLY A 370 -19.36 -15.42 -5.46
C GLY A 370 -18.98 -14.21 -6.32
N SER A 371 -19.56 -13.05 -6.01
CA SER A 371 -19.28 -11.77 -6.69
C SER A 371 -19.31 -10.60 -5.70
N VAL A 372 -18.56 -9.53 -6.00
CA VAL A 372 -18.66 -8.25 -5.30
C VAL A 372 -20.09 -7.68 -5.34
N ASP A 373 -20.90 -8.06 -6.33
CA ASP A 373 -22.29 -7.61 -6.45
C ASP A 373 -23.18 -8.06 -5.28
N GLU A 374 -22.84 -9.17 -4.62
CA GLU A 374 -23.51 -9.59 -3.37
C GLU A 374 -23.33 -8.54 -2.28
N ILE A 375 -22.14 -7.94 -2.20
CA ILE A 375 -21.85 -6.85 -1.27
C ILE A 375 -22.63 -5.61 -1.69
N LYS A 376 -22.52 -5.21 -2.97
CA LYS A 376 -23.13 -3.98 -3.50
C LYS A 376 -24.66 -3.95 -3.39
N SER A 377 -25.30 -5.12 -3.43
CA SER A 377 -26.75 -5.29 -3.34
C SER A 377 -27.30 -5.40 -1.91
N HIS A 378 -26.43 -5.38 -0.89
CA HIS A 378 -26.87 -5.46 0.50
C HIS A 378 -27.72 -4.23 0.89
N GLN A 379 -28.78 -4.41 1.69
CA GLN A 379 -29.73 -3.34 2.08
C GLN A 379 -29.07 -2.17 2.81
N PHE A 380 -27.91 -2.39 3.41
CA PHE A 380 -27.11 -1.32 4.01
C PHE A 380 -26.64 -0.30 2.97
N PHE A 381 -26.50 -0.67 1.68
CA PHE A 381 -26.04 0.21 0.60
C PHE A 381 -27.18 0.68 -0.33
N GLU A 382 -28.44 0.62 0.11
CA GLU A 382 -29.62 0.96 -0.70
C GLU A 382 -29.54 2.35 -1.37
N SER A 383 -28.91 3.33 -0.71
CA SER A 383 -28.76 4.71 -1.20
C SER A 383 -27.45 4.97 -1.97
N VAL A 384 -26.60 3.96 -2.17
CA VAL A 384 -25.28 4.14 -2.78
C VAL A 384 -25.36 4.12 -4.29
N ASP A 385 -24.81 5.16 -4.91
CA ASP A 385 -24.53 5.20 -6.34
C ASP A 385 -23.09 4.70 -6.59
N TRP A 386 -22.96 3.43 -6.94
CA TRP A 386 -21.66 2.77 -7.13
C TRP A 386 -20.86 3.28 -8.33
N GLU A 387 -21.49 3.98 -9.27
CA GLU A 387 -20.81 4.53 -10.45
C GLU A 387 -20.24 5.93 -10.16
N HIS A 388 -21.00 6.76 -9.45
CA HIS A 388 -20.69 8.19 -9.28
C HIS A 388 -20.26 8.57 -7.85
N ILE A 389 -20.11 7.62 -6.93
CA ILE A 389 -19.77 7.90 -5.51
C ILE A 389 -18.54 8.80 -5.37
N ARG A 390 -17.52 8.60 -6.20
CA ARG A 390 -16.26 9.37 -6.16
C ARG A 390 -16.36 10.76 -6.81
N GLU A 391 -17.39 10.97 -7.63
CA GLU A 391 -17.63 12.25 -8.31
C GLU A 391 -18.48 13.19 -7.45
N ARG A 392 -19.14 12.65 -6.43
CA ARG A 392 -19.96 13.39 -5.46
C ARG A 392 -19.11 13.89 -4.28
N PRO A 393 -19.64 14.83 -3.47
CA PRO A 393 -18.99 15.22 -2.22
C PRO A 393 -18.82 14.03 -1.27
N ALA A 394 -17.67 13.95 -0.61
CA ALA A 394 -17.43 12.92 0.41
C ALA A 394 -18.27 13.17 1.67
N ALA A 395 -18.50 12.12 2.45
CA ALA A 395 -19.29 12.21 3.69
C ALA A 395 -18.69 13.16 4.73
N ILE A 396 -17.35 13.29 4.78
CA ILE A 396 -16.65 14.24 5.63
C ILE A 396 -15.73 15.07 4.75
N SER A 397 -15.92 16.39 4.81
CA SER A 397 -15.05 17.35 4.11
C SER A 397 -13.69 17.44 4.82
N ILE A 398 -12.63 17.54 4.03
CA ILE A 398 -11.26 17.70 4.52
C ILE A 398 -10.92 19.19 4.54
N ASP A 399 -10.73 19.72 5.75
CA ASP A 399 -10.35 21.11 5.96
C ASP A 399 -8.82 21.25 5.87
N ILE A 400 -8.32 21.72 4.73
CA ILE A 400 -6.90 21.98 4.49
C ILE A 400 -6.68 23.44 4.03
N LYS A 401 -5.60 24.06 4.50
CA LYS A 401 -5.29 25.48 4.23
C LYS A 401 -4.32 25.68 3.07
N SER A 402 -3.53 24.65 2.74
CA SER A 402 -2.53 24.68 1.69
C SER A 402 -2.25 23.27 1.15
N ILE A 403 -1.52 23.19 0.02
CA ILE A 403 -1.19 21.91 -0.63
C ILE A 403 -0.21 21.03 0.17
N ASP A 404 0.47 21.63 1.13
CA ASP A 404 1.45 21.05 2.05
C ASP A 404 0.93 21.00 3.50
N ASP A 405 -0.38 21.20 3.70
CA ASP A 405 -1.00 21.16 5.02
C ASP A 405 -0.88 19.75 5.63
N THR A 406 -0.28 19.68 6.82
CA THR A 406 -0.06 18.42 7.57
C THR A 406 -0.86 18.35 8.87
N SER A 407 -1.89 19.19 9.05
CA SER A 407 -2.74 19.23 10.26
C SER A 407 -3.60 17.96 10.45
N ASN A 408 -3.74 17.15 9.41
CA ASN A 408 -4.39 15.84 9.48
C ASN A 408 -3.45 14.68 9.82
N PHE A 409 -2.18 14.96 10.12
CA PHE A 409 -1.19 13.98 10.54
C PHE A 409 -0.75 14.23 11.98
N ASP A 410 -0.41 13.15 12.69
CA ASP A 410 0.25 13.26 14.00
C ASP A 410 1.65 13.88 13.85
N ASP A 411 2.13 14.55 14.89
CA ASP A 411 3.49 15.11 14.92
C ASP A 411 4.52 14.04 15.28
N PHE A 412 5.55 13.94 14.44
CA PHE A 412 6.65 13.01 14.62
C PHE A 412 7.95 13.76 14.90
N PRO A 413 8.79 13.31 15.86
CA PRO A 413 10.13 13.86 15.99
C PRO A 413 10.95 13.57 14.74
N GLU A 414 11.98 14.39 14.47
CA GLU A 414 12.95 14.08 13.42
C GLU A 414 13.66 12.74 13.70
N SER A 415 14.15 12.11 12.64
CA SER A 415 14.89 10.85 12.71
C SER A 415 16.18 10.92 11.89
N ASP A 416 17.15 10.10 12.29
CA ASP A 416 18.46 10.04 11.63
C ASP A 416 18.44 9.21 10.33
N ILE A 417 17.26 8.82 9.81
CA ILE A 417 17.17 7.92 8.65
C ILE A 417 17.81 8.51 7.38
N LEU A 418 17.81 9.84 7.29
CA LEU A 418 18.44 10.61 6.20
C LEU A 418 19.86 11.08 6.54
N GLN A 419 20.35 10.87 7.77
CA GLN A 419 21.69 11.30 8.13
C GLN A 419 22.76 10.38 7.51
N PRO A 420 23.86 10.94 6.98
CA PRO A 420 25.00 10.17 6.53
C PRO A 420 25.72 9.58 7.76
N GLY A 421 25.33 8.38 8.19
CA GLY A 421 25.95 7.74 9.35
C GLY A 421 27.44 7.45 9.16
N THR A 422 28.23 7.61 10.21
CA THR A 422 29.61 7.16 10.31
C THR A 422 29.73 5.66 10.02
N MET A 423 30.66 5.27 9.16
CA MET A 423 30.90 3.86 8.81
C MET A 423 31.41 3.09 10.04
N GLU A 424 30.56 2.23 10.61
CA GLU A 424 31.05 1.06 11.33
C GLU A 424 30.67 -0.21 10.57
N SER A 425 31.72 -0.85 10.02
CA SER A 425 31.87 -2.26 9.66
C SER A 425 30.60 -3.05 9.33
N LEU A 426 29.98 -2.81 8.17
CA LEU A 426 29.18 -3.83 7.49
C LEU A 426 30.00 -4.47 6.37
N CYS A 427 30.19 -5.79 6.50
CA CYS A 427 31.03 -6.64 5.67
C CYS A 427 30.69 -6.48 4.17
N THR A 428 31.73 -6.29 3.36
CA THR A 428 31.66 -5.99 1.92
C THR A 428 30.86 -7.02 1.10
N ALA A 429 30.68 -8.25 1.62
CA ALA A 429 29.90 -9.30 0.99
C ALA A 429 28.37 -9.10 1.07
N ALA A 430 27.86 -8.41 2.10
CA ALA A 430 26.43 -8.11 2.22
C ALA A 430 26.00 -7.01 1.23
N LEU A 431 26.91 -6.06 0.94
CA LEU A 431 26.68 -4.95 0.00
C LEU A 431 26.53 -5.42 -1.45
N THR A 432 27.29 -6.44 -1.90
CA THR A 432 27.15 -7.02 -3.24
C THR A 432 25.85 -7.81 -3.38
N TYR A 433 25.45 -8.58 -2.36
CA TYR A 433 24.18 -9.34 -2.35
C TYR A 433 22.94 -8.43 -2.36
N THR A 434 22.99 -7.26 -1.71
CA THR A 434 21.91 -6.26 -1.79
C THR A 434 21.72 -5.65 -3.16
N VAL A 435 22.78 -5.53 -3.96
CA VAL A 435 22.70 -4.93 -5.31
C VAL A 435 22.02 -5.91 -6.27
N ASP A 436 22.20 -7.21 -6.10
CA ASP A 436 21.54 -8.25 -6.92
C ASP A 436 20.06 -8.48 -6.53
N LEU A 437 19.70 -8.37 -5.23
CA LEU A 437 18.31 -8.56 -4.77
C LEU A 437 17.38 -7.38 -5.12
N PHE A 438 17.94 -6.17 -5.20
CA PHE A 438 17.27 -4.93 -5.59
C PHE A 438 17.84 -4.39 -6.91
N SER A 439 18.01 -5.28 -7.90
CA SER A 439 18.64 -5.02 -9.22
C SER A 439 18.09 -3.77 -9.94
N GLU A 440 18.76 -3.32 -11.00
CA GLU A 440 18.35 -2.14 -11.81
C GLU A 440 16.90 -2.20 -12.33
N GLU A 441 16.21 -3.35 -12.30
CA GLU A 441 14.77 -3.46 -12.54
C GLU A 441 13.90 -2.70 -11.51
N PHE A 442 14.45 -2.35 -10.34
CA PHE A 442 13.80 -1.46 -9.36
C PHE A 442 13.73 0.01 -9.81
N LEU A 443 14.55 0.39 -10.79
CA LEU A 443 14.80 1.78 -11.13
C LEU A 443 13.87 2.24 -12.26
N VAL A 444 13.04 3.23 -11.90
CA VAL A 444 12.32 4.13 -12.81
C VAL A 444 11.04 3.54 -13.42
N THR A 445 9.98 3.42 -12.61
CA THR A 445 8.63 3.59 -13.14
C THR A 445 8.27 5.07 -13.11
N ILE A 446 8.15 5.69 -14.28
CA ILE A 446 7.59 7.04 -14.43
C ILE A 446 6.14 6.88 -14.88
N LYS A 447 5.18 7.04 -13.96
CA LYS A 447 3.79 7.23 -14.36
C LYS A 447 3.59 8.70 -14.77
N LYS A 448 3.04 8.92 -15.97
CA LYS A 448 2.73 10.27 -16.50
C LYS A 448 2.00 11.12 -15.45
N GLU A 449 2.46 12.34 -15.24
CA GLU A 449 1.61 13.43 -14.77
C GLU A 449 0.58 13.67 -15.88
N ASN A 450 -0.64 13.17 -15.71
CA ASN A 450 -1.75 13.67 -16.51
C ASN A 450 -1.98 15.10 -16.02
N GLY A 451 -1.45 16.07 -16.77
CA GLY A 451 -1.80 17.47 -16.61
C GLY A 451 -3.30 17.60 -16.84
N GLY A 452 -4.06 17.57 -15.74
CA GLY A 452 -5.47 17.92 -15.73
C GLY A 452 -5.59 19.34 -16.23
N LYS A 453 -6.23 19.49 -17.40
CA LYS A 453 -6.68 20.79 -17.86
C LYS A 453 -7.61 21.36 -16.80
N LYS A 454 -7.29 22.56 -16.30
CA LYS A 454 -8.31 23.48 -15.80
C LYS A 454 -9.34 23.65 -16.92
N ALA A 455 -10.59 23.31 -16.63
CA ALA A 455 -11.78 23.90 -17.21
C ALA A 455 -12.65 24.34 -16.03
#